data_AF-A0A2V9YVU2-F1
#
_entry.id   AF-A0A2V9YVU2-F1
#
_cell.length_a   1.000
_cell.length_b   1.000
_cell.length_c   1.000
_cell.angle_alpha   90.00
_cell.angle_beta   90.00
_cell.angle_gamma   90.00
#
_symmetry.space_group_name_H-M   'P 1'
#
loop_
_entity.id
_entity.type
_entity.pdbx_description
1 polymer ?
#
loop_
_entity_poly.entity_id
_entity_poly.type
_entity_poly.pdbx_seq_one_letter_code
_entity_poly.pdbx_strand_id
1 'polypeptide(L)'
;MHDSVFFGTFDPLCVDAPDVCNLCIAEPPMYEFESCLEGEKGRQVQKGFCCASCARTLLKNLEGKEAKEWAEEEAELEAEHVDVTEYQKRRLATFGDLRGP
;
A
#
# COMPACT_ATOMS: atom_id res chain seq x y z
N MET A 1 2.78 2.86 5.26
CA MET A 1 3.79 3.69 4.54
C MET A 1 3.34 3.84 3.08
N HIS A 2 3.61 4.95 2.37
CA HIS A 2 2.90 5.28 1.11
C HIS A 2 3.48 4.57 -0.12
N ASP A 3 2.90 3.43 -0.48
CA ASP A 3 3.05 2.85 -1.81
C ASP A 3 2.65 3.87 -2.89
N SER A 4 3.60 4.25 -3.75
CA SER A 4 3.34 5.20 -4.84
C SER A 4 3.13 4.45 -6.15
N VAL A 5 2.05 4.77 -6.85
CA VAL A 5 1.74 4.23 -8.18
C VAL A 5 1.83 5.33 -9.22
N PHE A 6 2.63 5.11 -10.25
CA PHE A 6 2.80 6.03 -11.38
C PHE A 6 2.20 5.42 -12.64
N PHE A 7 1.56 6.25 -13.46
CA PHE A 7 0.98 5.85 -14.73
C PHE A 7 1.60 6.68 -15.85
N GLY A 8 1.89 6.02 -16.97
CA GLY A 8 2.53 6.64 -18.11
C GLY A 8 2.14 5.98 -19.43
N THR A 9 2.84 6.37 -20.47
CA THR A 9 2.80 5.74 -21.80
C THR A 9 4.21 5.31 -22.16
N PHE A 10 4.35 4.16 -22.80
CA PHE A 10 5.65 3.75 -23.33
C PHE A 10 6.16 4.76 -24.36
N ASP A 11 7.45 5.07 -24.30
CA ASP A 11 8.10 5.90 -25.31
C ASP A 11 8.17 5.09 -26.63
N PRO A 12 7.53 5.56 -27.72
CA PRO A 12 7.56 4.86 -29.01
C PRO A 12 8.96 4.76 -29.63
N LEU A 13 9.94 5.51 -29.14
CA LEU A 13 11.35 5.45 -29.58
C LEU A 13 12.20 4.50 -28.73
N CYS A 14 11.71 4.06 -27.57
CA CYS A 14 12.38 3.11 -26.69
C CYS A 14 11.73 1.72 -26.82
N VAL A 15 12.53 0.68 -27.06
CA VAL A 15 12.05 -0.71 -27.21
C VAL A 15 11.90 -1.37 -25.84
N ASP A 16 11.20 -0.70 -24.94
CA ASP A 16 11.09 -1.11 -23.53
C ASP A 16 9.68 -1.59 -23.18
N ALA A 17 8.74 -1.52 -24.13
CA ALA A 17 7.38 -2.00 -23.95
C ALA A 17 7.35 -3.55 -23.89
N PRO A 18 6.69 -4.15 -22.89
CA PRO A 18 6.46 -5.60 -22.85
C PRO A 18 5.75 -6.10 -24.10
N ASP A 19 6.03 -7.33 -24.54
CA ASP A 19 5.38 -7.90 -25.73
C ASP A 19 3.87 -8.11 -25.55
N VAL A 20 3.43 -8.28 -24.31
CA VAL A 20 2.04 -8.57 -23.96
C VAL A 20 1.61 -7.82 -22.70
N CYS A 21 0.35 -7.42 -22.66
CA CYS A 21 -0.29 -6.79 -21.53
C CYS A 21 -0.24 -7.71 -20.31
N ASN A 22 0.22 -7.18 -19.18
CA ASN A 22 0.38 -7.95 -17.94
C ASN A 22 -0.96 -8.38 -17.28
N LEU A 23 -2.10 -7.98 -17.84
CA LEU A 23 -3.42 -8.24 -17.28
C LEU A 23 -4.24 -9.22 -18.13
N CYS A 24 -4.25 -9.04 -19.45
CA CYS A 24 -4.99 -9.94 -20.36
C CYS A 24 -4.10 -10.91 -21.15
N ILE A 25 -2.78 -10.67 -21.21
CA ILE A 25 -1.81 -11.49 -21.95
C ILE A 25 -2.20 -11.67 -23.44
N ALA A 26 -2.92 -10.70 -24.02
CA ALA A 26 -3.49 -10.81 -25.37
C ALA A 26 -2.84 -9.88 -26.39
N GLU A 27 -2.59 -8.63 -26.02
CA GLU A 27 -2.08 -7.58 -26.91
C GLU A 27 -0.92 -6.85 -26.23
N PRO A 28 0.02 -6.26 -27.00
CA PRO A 28 1.03 -5.38 -26.44
C PRO A 28 0.39 -4.26 -25.62
N PRO A 29 0.97 -3.87 -24.48
CA PRO A 29 0.46 -2.80 -23.67
C PRO A 29 0.73 -1.43 -24.32
N MET A 30 -0.25 -0.53 -24.18
CA MET A 30 -0.18 0.85 -24.67
C MET A 30 0.21 1.83 -23.57
N TYR A 31 -0.09 1.44 -22.33
CA TYR A 31 0.09 2.24 -21.13
C TYR A 31 0.98 1.48 -20.16
N GLU A 32 1.82 2.21 -19.44
CA GLU A 32 2.68 1.66 -18.40
C GLU A 32 2.19 2.06 -17.01
N PHE A 33 2.54 1.23 -16.03
CA PHE A 33 2.40 1.56 -14.63
C PHE A 33 3.57 1.01 -13.82
N GLU A 34 3.95 1.75 -12.79
CA GLU A 34 5.02 1.40 -11.86
C GLU A 34 4.51 1.50 -10.42
N SER A 35 4.87 0.53 -9.59
CA SER A 35 4.63 0.55 -8.14
C SER A 35 5.96 0.64 -7.40
N CYS A 36 6.12 1.64 -6.55
CA CYS A 36 7.28 1.77 -5.68
C CYS A 36 6.91 1.36 -4.25
N LEU A 37 7.51 0.28 -3.76
CA LEU A 37 7.36 -0.18 -2.37
C LEU A 37 8.53 0.37 -1.53
N GLU A 38 8.25 1.03 -0.42
CA GLU A 38 9.29 1.51 0.51
C GLU A 38 10.05 0.31 1.11
N GLY A 39 11.35 0.18 0.77
CA GLY A 39 12.24 -0.86 1.31
C GLY A 39 12.94 -1.70 0.25
N GLU A 40 12.35 -1.85 -0.94
CA GLU A 40 13.02 -2.48 -2.09
C GLU A 40 13.86 -1.42 -2.83
N LYS A 41 15.14 -1.32 -2.46
CA LYS A 41 16.14 -0.59 -3.26
C LYS A 41 16.28 -1.28 -4.62
N GLY A 42 15.43 -0.90 -5.56
CA GLY A 42 15.58 -1.19 -6.97
C GLY A 42 15.00 -2.54 -7.38
N ARG A 43 13.69 -2.56 -7.65
CA ARG A 43 13.26 -3.03 -8.96
C ARG A 43 11.92 -2.39 -9.36
N GLN A 44 12.05 -1.28 -10.08
CA GLN A 44 11.09 -0.77 -11.06
C GLN A 44 10.63 -1.88 -12.02
N VAL A 45 9.71 -2.79 -11.67
CA VAL A 45 9.20 -3.74 -12.68
C VAL A 45 8.19 -2.98 -13.53
N GLN A 46 8.66 -2.46 -14.66
CA GLN A 46 7.81 -1.80 -15.66
C GLN A 46 6.76 -2.80 -16.13
N LYS A 47 5.48 -2.48 -15.86
CA LYS A 47 4.33 -3.29 -16.25
C LYS A 47 3.44 -2.45 -17.15
N GLY A 48 2.65 -3.09 -18.00
CA GLY A 48 1.77 -2.38 -18.91
C GLY A 48 0.39 -3.02 -19.09
N PHE A 49 -0.54 -2.18 -19.55
CA PHE A 49 -1.91 -2.57 -19.90
C PHE A 49 -2.32 -2.03 -21.28
N CYS A 50 -3.18 -2.78 -22.00
CA CYS A 50 -3.52 -2.46 -23.38
C CYS A 50 -4.84 -1.66 -23.55
N CYS A 51 -5.77 -1.73 -22.61
CA CYS A 51 -7.12 -1.17 -22.81
C CYS A 51 -7.81 -0.74 -21.52
N ALA A 52 -8.96 -0.07 -21.66
CA ALA A 52 -9.81 0.39 -20.56
C ALA A 52 -10.34 -0.76 -19.68
N SER A 53 -10.55 -1.96 -20.23
CA SER A 53 -10.97 -3.12 -19.42
C SER A 53 -9.85 -3.54 -18.48
N CYS A 54 -8.62 -3.64 -19.00
CA CYS A 54 -7.43 -3.95 -18.22
C CYS A 54 -7.17 -2.86 -17.18
N ALA A 55 -7.33 -1.58 -17.52
CA ALA A 55 -7.20 -0.48 -16.57
C ALA A 55 -8.16 -0.64 -15.36
N ARG A 56 -9.42 -1.02 -15.60
CA ARG A 56 -10.39 -1.27 -14.52
C ARG A 56 -9.99 -2.46 -13.64
N THR A 57 -9.49 -3.53 -14.25
CA THR A 57 -8.98 -4.68 -13.50
C THR A 57 -7.78 -4.30 -12.63
N LEU A 58 -6.87 -3.48 -13.17
CA LEU A 58 -5.73 -2.96 -12.43
C LEU A 58 -6.18 -2.16 -11.21
N LEU A 59 -7.09 -1.21 -11.38
CA LEU A 59 -7.60 -0.37 -10.29
C LEU A 59 -8.25 -1.20 -9.18
N LYS A 60 -9.04 -2.23 -9.53
CA LYS A 60 -9.62 -3.14 -8.54
C LYS A 60 -8.56 -3.91 -7.75
N ASN A 61 -7.49 -4.33 -8.41
CA ASN A 61 -6.40 -5.03 -7.75
C ASN A 61 -5.62 -4.10 -6.79
N LEU A 62 -5.42 -2.84 -7.18
CA LEU A 62 -4.79 -1.83 -6.32
C LEU A 62 -5.66 -1.52 -5.09
N GLU A 63 -6.95 -1.29 -5.29
CA GLU A 63 -7.93 -1.08 -4.22
C GLU A 63 -7.96 -2.25 -3.23
N GLY A 64 -7.93 -3.49 -3.74
CA GLY A 64 -7.87 -4.68 -2.89
C GLY A 64 -6.58 -4.81 -2.08
N LYS A 65 -5.45 -4.36 -2.63
CA LYS A 65 -4.16 -4.36 -1.92
C LYS A 65 -4.15 -3.31 -0.82
N GLU A 66 -4.58 -2.09 -1.12
CA GLU A 66 -4.69 -0.99 -0.15
C GLU A 66 -5.64 -1.35 1.01
N ALA A 67 -6.82 -1.87 0.69
CA ALA A 67 -7.78 -2.30 1.70
C ALA A 67 -7.22 -3.39 2.64
N LYS A 68 -6.41 -4.30 2.09
CA LYS A 68 -5.76 -5.34 2.87
C LYS A 68 -4.67 -4.77 3.78
N GLU A 69 -3.85 -3.87 3.26
CA GLU A 69 -2.79 -3.20 4.04
C GLU A 69 -3.38 -2.40 5.19
N TRP A 70 -4.47 -1.66 4.97
CA TRP A 70 -5.17 -0.97 6.04
C TRP A 70 -5.74 -1.92 7.08
N ALA A 71 -6.32 -3.05 6.67
CA ALA A 71 -6.83 -4.03 7.63
C ALA A 71 -5.71 -4.64 8.49
N GLU A 72 -4.51 -4.81 7.93
CA GLU A 72 -3.33 -5.28 8.67
C GLU A 72 -2.82 -4.21 9.64
N GLU A 73 -2.71 -2.95 9.21
CA GLU A 73 -2.31 -1.82 10.08
C GLU A 73 -3.31 -1.62 11.24
N GLU A 74 -4.63 -1.66 10.97
CA GLU A 74 -5.65 -1.54 12.01
C GLU A 74 -5.58 -2.71 13.01
N ALA A 75 -5.37 -3.94 12.54
CA ALA A 75 -5.23 -5.10 13.42
C ALA A 75 -3.96 -5.01 14.31
N GLU A 76 -2.87 -4.47 13.78
CA GLU A 76 -1.64 -4.21 14.56
C GLU A 76 -1.89 -3.15 15.63
N LEU A 77 -2.55 -2.04 15.29
CA LEU A 77 -2.92 -1.00 16.25
C LEU A 77 -3.87 -1.49 17.35
N GLU A 78 -4.84 -2.35 17.02
CA GLU A 78 -5.71 -3.00 17.99
C GLU A 78 -4.94 -3.94 18.93
N ALA A 79 -3.96 -4.68 18.40
CA ALA A 79 -3.11 -5.57 19.19
C ALA A 79 -2.13 -4.82 20.10
N GLU A 80 -1.61 -3.67 19.64
CA GLU A 80 -0.72 -2.78 20.39
C GLU A 80 -1.46 -1.87 21.38
N HIS A 81 -2.79 -1.91 21.45
CA HIS A 81 -3.57 -1.08 22.35
C HIS A 81 -3.17 -1.33 23.83
N VAL A 82 -2.20 -0.57 24.31
CA VAL A 82 -1.80 -0.48 25.71
C VAL A 82 -3.03 0.00 26.47
N ASP A 83 -3.53 -0.84 27.38
CA ASP A 83 -4.66 -0.49 28.23
C ASP A 83 -4.32 0.73 29.09
N VAL A 84 -4.73 1.91 28.59
CA VAL A 84 -4.52 3.21 29.26
C VAL A 84 -5.21 3.19 30.62
N THR A 85 -6.22 2.34 30.83
CA THR A 85 -6.86 2.20 32.15
C THR A 85 -5.92 1.53 33.15
N GLU A 86 -5.07 0.60 32.72
CA GLU A 86 -4.05 0.01 33.60
C GLU A 86 -2.97 1.03 33.95
N TYR A 87 -2.53 1.84 32.97
CA TYR A 87 -1.59 2.94 33.21
C TYR A 87 -2.17 4.00 34.16
N GLN A 88 -3.44 4.37 33.98
CA GLN A 88 -4.14 5.31 34.86
C GLN A 88 -4.36 4.74 36.27
N LYS A 89 -4.69 3.45 36.40
CA LYS A 89 -4.78 2.74 37.69
C LYS A 89 -3.43 2.72 38.41
N ARG A 90 -2.34 2.37 37.71
CA ARG A 90 -0.98 2.42 38.27
C ARG A 90 -0.61 3.85 38.70
N ARG A 91 -0.94 4.86 37.89
CA ARG A 91 -0.67 6.28 38.23
C ARG A 91 -1.48 6.75 39.45
N LEU A 92 -2.76 6.39 39.53
CA LEU A 92 -3.61 6.69 40.69
C LEU A 92 -3.14 5.97 41.95
N ALA A 93 -2.67 4.72 41.86
CA ALA A 93 -2.11 4.00 42.99
C ALA A 93 -0.78 4.60 43.49
N THR A 94 0.05 5.14 42.59
CA THR A 94 1.35 5.74 42.94
C THR A 94 1.25 7.18 43.49
N PHE A 95 0.26 7.97 43.05
CA PHE A 95 0.15 9.40 43.39
C PHE A 95 -1.15 9.78 44.13
N GLY A 96 -2.01 8.82 44.45
CA GLY A 96 -3.33 9.04 45.05
C GLY A 96 -3.33 9.58 46.48
N ASP A 97 -2.22 9.41 47.23
CA ASP A 97 -2.11 9.79 48.64
C ASP A 97 -1.22 11.02 48.91
N LEU A 98 -1.31 12.06 48.07
CA LEU A 98 -0.74 13.38 48.38
C LEU A 98 -1.75 14.36 49.00
N ARG A 99 -2.76 13.84 49.70
CA ARG A 99 -3.59 14.65 50.61
C ARG A 99 -3.59 14.07 52.02
N GLY A 100 -2.68 14.56 52.84
CA GLY A 100 -2.83 14.65 54.29
C GLY A 100 -1.53 15.09 54.95
N PRO A 101 -1.54 15.86 56.06
CA PRO A 101 -2.65 16.58 56.71
C PRO A 101 -2.74 18.07 56.32
#